data_AF-A0A2W6S247-F1
#
_entry.id   AF-A0A2W6S247-F1
#
_cell.length_a   1.000
_cell.length_b   1.000
_cell.length_c   1.000
_cell.angle_alpha   90.00
_cell.angle_beta   90.00
_cell.angle_gamma   90.00
#
_symmetry.space_group_name_H-M   'P 1'
#
loop_
_entity.id
_entity.type
_entity.pdbx_description
1 polymer ?
#
loop_
_entity_poly.entity_id
_entity_poly.type
_entity_poly.pdbx_seq_one_letter_code
_entity_poly.pdbx_strand_id
1 'polypeptide(L)'
;MKKLISILSLLIFGVFFAQNKINAVDVSSVQLRIMQKYRNSDSIQKKKIYSDSIYSPYQELWNGYLGNSDKVVKWHNENESQIKAWQQKSEKINGKQISSSLQKFSKEMKKLTGYDAKGTWYILFGPAWTDLGGLGKYAMVIDLSHENNTSIEKVELILPHEITHQIMMTTNKHIDKTALEPIIGEGFAVWMNQKYWKKKYSLAQHLGYTDSELKACEQNLQNIKDFFEKNKFSEDKDIIDILRSRETKLNEKLPGAIGYYIGYKIIEQYVLKNGKDSWKDVFTKSPREIYEKSGF
;
A
#
# COMPACT_ATOMS: atom_id res chain seq x y z
N MET A 1 -31.29 -57.45 -13.66
CA MET A 1 -30.96 -56.93 -15.00
C MET A 1 -30.45 -55.50 -14.86
N LYS A 2 -29.23 -55.24 -15.36
CA LYS A 2 -28.66 -53.98 -15.89
C LYS A 2 -28.69 -52.73 -14.97
N LYS A 3 -27.51 -52.31 -14.44
CA LYS A 3 -26.59 -51.26 -14.97
C LYS A 3 -27.07 -49.83 -14.60
N LEU A 4 -26.28 -48.83 -14.23
CA LEU A 4 -24.87 -48.55 -13.89
C LEU A 4 -24.87 -47.01 -13.63
N ILE A 5 -23.90 -46.46 -12.86
CA ILE A 5 -23.37 -45.06 -12.97
C ILE A 5 -24.25 -43.95 -12.34
N SER A 6 -23.79 -42.95 -11.59
CA SER A 6 -22.44 -42.39 -11.37
C SER A 6 -22.34 -41.80 -9.96
N ILE A 7 -21.24 -42.08 -9.28
CA ILE A 7 -20.72 -41.27 -8.18
C ILE A 7 -20.08 -40.04 -8.84
N LEU A 8 -20.69 -38.87 -8.72
CA LEU A 8 -20.05 -37.59 -9.04
C LEU A 8 -19.62 -36.93 -7.72
N SER A 9 -18.53 -37.44 -7.14
CA SER A 9 -17.79 -36.70 -6.13
C SER A 9 -17.12 -35.52 -6.84
N LEU A 10 -17.75 -34.34 -6.77
CA LEU A 10 -17.10 -33.08 -7.08
C LEU A 10 -16.01 -32.86 -6.01
N LEU A 11 -14.81 -33.37 -6.32
CA LEU A 11 -13.59 -32.91 -5.69
C LEU A 11 -13.38 -31.46 -6.10
N ILE A 12 -13.91 -30.55 -5.29
CA ILE A 12 -13.45 -29.16 -5.26
C ILE A 12 -12.03 -29.22 -4.71
N PHE A 13 -11.06 -29.45 -5.59
CA PHE A 13 -9.69 -29.06 -5.32
C PHE A 13 -9.67 -27.54 -5.26
N GLY A 14 -9.93 -27.00 -4.07
CA GLY A 14 -9.47 -25.68 -3.70
C GLY A 14 -7.96 -25.71 -3.75
N VAL A 15 -7.39 -25.49 -4.92
CA VAL A 15 -5.96 -25.26 -5.04
C VAL A 15 -5.71 -23.91 -4.37
N PHE A 16 -5.37 -23.96 -3.08
CA PHE A 16 -4.61 -22.89 -2.45
C PHE A 16 -3.25 -22.88 -3.14
N PHE A 17 -3.18 -22.26 -4.31
CA PHE A 17 -1.89 -21.86 -4.86
C PHE A 17 -1.33 -20.85 -3.87
N ALA A 18 -0.33 -21.25 -3.11
CA ALA A 18 0.53 -20.32 -2.40
C ALA A 18 1.03 -19.30 -3.44
N GLN A 19 0.55 -18.06 -3.35
CA GLN A 19 0.92 -17.00 -4.29
C GLN A 19 2.43 -16.74 -4.12
N ASN A 20 3.22 -17.27 -5.04
CA ASN A 20 4.69 -17.21 -4.95
C ASN A 20 5.27 -15.91 -5.53
N LYS A 21 4.43 -15.02 -6.07
CA LYS A 21 4.82 -13.76 -6.73
C LYS A 21 3.72 -12.72 -6.58
N ILE A 22 4.08 -11.45 -6.80
CA ILE A 22 3.13 -10.36 -7.01
C ILE A 22 2.23 -10.67 -8.20
N ASN A 23 0.92 -10.55 -8.00
CA ASN A 23 -0.11 -10.59 -9.03
C ASN A 23 -0.73 -9.20 -9.19
N ALA A 24 -0.86 -8.68 -10.40
CA ALA A 24 -1.50 -7.39 -10.67
C ALA A 24 -2.83 -7.62 -11.39
N VAL A 25 -3.90 -6.96 -10.92
CA VAL A 25 -5.26 -7.09 -11.43
C VAL A 25 -5.76 -5.71 -11.84
N ASP A 26 -5.94 -5.53 -13.15
CA ASP A 26 -6.45 -4.28 -13.72
C ASP A 26 -7.99 -4.25 -13.72
N VAL A 27 -8.53 -3.79 -12.59
CA VAL A 27 -9.97 -3.54 -12.41
C VAL A 27 -10.39 -2.26 -13.15
N SER A 28 -9.49 -1.27 -13.25
CA SER A 28 -9.73 0.03 -13.89
C SER A 28 -10.21 -0.09 -15.34
N SER A 29 -9.55 -0.95 -16.13
CA SER A 29 -9.95 -1.22 -17.52
C SER A 29 -11.34 -1.88 -17.60
N VAL A 30 -11.70 -2.73 -16.64
CA VAL A 30 -13.02 -3.35 -16.56
C VAL A 30 -14.07 -2.31 -16.20
N GLN A 31 -13.82 -1.46 -15.20
CA GLN A 31 -14.71 -0.38 -14.79
C GLN A 31 -15.03 0.54 -15.97
N LEU A 32 -14.01 1.07 -16.64
CA LEU A 32 -14.19 1.98 -17.77
C LEU A 32 -14.97 1.36 -18.91
N ARG A 33 -14.65 0.12 -19.29
CA ARG A 33 -15.36 -0.59 -20.35
C ARG A 33 -16.84 -0.80 -20.02
N ILE A 34 -17.14 -1.25 -18.80
CA ILE A 34 -18.50 -1.56 -18.37
C ILE A 34 -19.32 -0.27 -18.23
N MET A 35 -18.80 0.73 -17.51
CA MET A 35 -19.49 2.00 -17.29
C MET A 35 -19.74 2.74 -18.61
N GLN A 36 -18.77 2.76 -19.52
CA GLN A 36 -18.94 3.39 -20.83
C GLN A 36 -20.01 2.68 -21.68
N LYS A 37 -20.01 1.34 -21.69
CA LYS A 37 -20.94 0.55 -22.50
C LYS A 37 -22.40 0.73 -22.04
N TYR A 38 -22.62 0.85 -20.72
CA TYR A 38 -23.96 0.85 -20.13
C TYR A 38 -24.37 2.21 -19.55
N ARG A 39 -23.67 3.30 -19.88
CA ARG A 39 -23.99 4.66 -19.40
C ARG A 39 -25.42 5.12 -19.70
N ASN A 40 -26.03 4.63 -20.78
CA ASN A 40 -27.38 5.00 -21.19
C ASN A 40 -28.45 3.95 -20.79
N SER A 41 -28.05 2.88 -20.10
CA SER A 41 -28.97 1.87 -19.59
C SER A 41 -29.81 2.40 -18.43
N ASP A 42 -30.99 1.80 -18.22
CA ASP A 42 -31.81 2.09 -17.04
C ASP A 42 -31.12 1.67 -15.73
N SER A 43 -31.61 2.21 -14.61
CA SER A 43 -31.00 2.03 -13.29
C SER A 43 -31.01 0.57 -12.80
N ILE A 44 -32.02 -0.22 -13.17
CA ILE A 44 -32.14 -1.63 -12.79
C ILE A 44 -31.07 -2.44 -13.54
N GLN A 45 -30.96 -2.22 -14.85
CA GLN A 45 -29.95 -2.85 -15.68
C GLN A 45 -28.53 -2.47 -15.24
N LYS A 46 -28.27 -1.18 -14.98
CA LYS A 46 -26.96 -0.71 -14.44
C LYS A 46 -26.62 -1.39 -13.12
N LYS A 47 -27.56 -1.41 -12.16
CA LYS A 47 -27.34 -2.05 -10.85
C LYS A 47 -26.90 -3.51 -11.01
N LYS A 48 -27.63 -4.28 -11.83
CA LYS A 48 -27.30 -5.68 -12.10
C LYS A 48 -25.90 -5.82 -12.73
N ILE A 49 -25.61 -5.03 -13.76
CA ILE A 49 -24.33 -5.12 -14.48
C ILE A 49 -23.14 -4.74 -13.59
N TYR A 50 -23.25 -3.66 -12.82
CA TYR A 50 -22.18 -3.24 -11.92
C TYR A 50 -21.96 -4.28 -10.81
N SER A 51 -23.04 -4.85 -10.26
CA SER A 51 -22.94 -5.95 -9.29
C SER A 51 -22.25 -7.19 -9.88
N ASP A 52 -22.67 -7.63 -11.06
CA ASP A 52 -22.20 -8.87 -11.68
C ASP A 52 -20.78 -8.74 -12.26
N SER A 53 -20.43 -7.57 -12.81
CA SER A 53 -19.22 -7.39 -13.62
C SER A 53 -18.12 -6.56 -12.95
N ILE A 54 -18.47 -5.70 -11.98
CA ILE A 54 -17.51 -4.87 -11.25
C ILE A 54 -17.34 -5.40 -9.82
N TYR A 55 -18.42 -5.70 -9.10
CA TYR A 55 -18.31 -6.18 -7.72
C TYR A 55 -17.96 -7.66 -7.61
N SER A 56 -18.80 -8.54 -8.18
CA SER A 56 -18.75 -9.99 -7.95
C SER A 56 -17.41 -10.67 -8.31
N PRO A 57 -16.70 -10.28 -9.39
CA PRO A 57 -15.40 -10.87 -9.71
C PRO A 57 -14.28 -10.42 -8.75
N TYR A 58 -14.48 -9.33 -8.00
CA TYR A 58 -13.48 -8.68 -7.17
C TYR A 58 -14.02 -8.43 -5.74
N GLN A 59 -14.83 -9.35 -5.21
CA GLN A 59 -15.48 -9.17 -3.90
C GLN A 59 -14.49 -8.93 -2.76
N GLU A 60 -13.35 -9.62 -2.75
CA GLU A 60 -12.31 -9.43 -1.72
C GLU A 60 -11.79 -7.99 -1.71
N LEU A 61 -11.43 -7.45 -2.88
CA LEU A 61 -11.05 -6.05 -3.06
C LEU A 61 -12.16 -5.13 -2.53
N TRP A 62 -13.37 -5.29 -3.06
CA TRP A 62 -14.41 -4.31 -2.79
C TRP A 62 -14.87 -4.33 -1.33
N ASN A 63 -15.00 -5.51 -0.74
CA ASN A 63 -15.35 -5.64 0.67
C ASN A 63 -14.30 -5.01 1.59
N GLY A 64 -13.02 -5.11 1.23
CA GLY A 64 -11.91 -4.50 1.96
C GLY A 64 -11.80 -2.99 1.75
N TYR A 65 -12.22 -2.47 0.59
CA TYR A 65 -12.00 -1.06 0.24
C TYR A 65 -13.23 -0.17 0.37
N LEU A 66 -14.38 -0.55 -0.20
CA LEU A 66 -15.59 0.28 -0.25
C LEU A 66 -16.78 -0.34 0.51
N GLY A 67 -16.82 -1.67 0.57
CA GLY A 67 -17.83 -2.49 1.23
C GLY A 67 -18.62 -3.36 0.24
N ASN A 68 -19.88 -3.61 0.56
CA ASN A 68 -20.75 -4.55 -0.16
C ASN A 68 -21.16 -4.06 -1.56
N SER A 69 -21.83 -4.93 -2.32
CA SER A 69 -22.28 -4.63 -3.68
C SER A 69 -23.11 -3.35 -3.79
N ASP A 70 -24.00 -3.06 -2.83
CA ASP A 70 -24.85 -1.88 -2.91
C ASP A 70 -24.03 -0.58 -2.79
N LYS A 71 -23.03 -0.55 -1.90
CA LYS A 71 -22.11 0.59 -1.78
C LYS A 71 -21.29 0.78 -3.05
N VAL A 72 -20.79 -0.31 -3.64
CA VAL A 72 -20.02 -0.26 -4.89
C VAL A 72 -20.86 0.24 -6.06
N VAL A 73 -22.07 -0.30 -6.23
CA VAL A 73 -23.00 0.14 -7.27
C VAL A 73 -23.37 1.61 -7.09
N LYS A 74 -23.70 2.02 -5.86
CA LYS A 74 -24.05 3.41 -5.54
C LYS A 74 -22.91 4.36 -5.91
N TRP A 75 -21.69 4.06 -5.45
CA TRP A 75 -20.52 4.89 -5.72
C TRP A 75 -20.24 5.06 -7.22
N HIS A 76 -20.32 3.98 -8.01
CA HIS A 76 -20.11 4.06 -9.46
C HIS A 76 -21.19 4.88 -10.17
N ASN A 77 -22.45 4.81 -9.72
CA ASN A 77 -23.52 5.64 -10.26
C ASN A 77 -23.31 7.12 -9.92
N GLU A 78 -22.93 7.44 -8.68
CA GLU A 78 -22.66 8.81 -8.24
C GLU A 78 -21.46 9.45 -8.97
N ASN A 79 -20.53 8.62 -9.47
CA ASN A 79 -19.32 9.05 -10.17
C ASN A 79 -19.39 8.86 -11.70
N GLU A 80 -20.57 8.65 -12.28
CA GLU A 80 -20.72 8.46 -13.73
C GLU A 80 -20.21 9.67 -14.55
N SER A 81 -20.32 10.87 -13.99
CA SER A 81 -19.78 12.10 -14.60
C SER A 81 -18.25 12.09 -14.75
N GLN A 82 -17.54 11.26 -13.97
CA GLN A 82 -16.08 11.16 -13.97
C GLN A 82 -15.52 10.27 -15.09
N ILE A 83 -16.35 9.47 -15.78
CA ILE A 83 -15.89 8.49 -16.77
C ILE A 83 -14.96 9.11 -17.82
N LYS A 84 -15.29 10.30 -18.34
CA LYS A 84 -14.45 10.99 -19.33
C LYS A 84 -13.08 11.38 -18.76
N ALA A 85 -13.06 11.89 -17.53
CA ALA A 85 -11.82 12.27 -16.85
C ALA A 85 -10.95 11.02 -16.57
N TRP A 86 -11.57 9.92 -16.14
CA TRP A 86 -10.88 8.64 -15.91
C TRP A 86 -10.34 8.02 -17.20
N GLN A 87 -11.04 8.14 -18.32
CA GLN A 87 -10.54 7.74 -19.64
C GLN A 87 -9.30 8.54 -20.02
N GLN A 88 -9.36 9.87 -19.93
CA GLN A 88 -8.20 10.75 -20.20
C GLN A 88 -7.03 10.46 -19.24
N LYS A 89 -7.31 10.13 -17.98
CA LYS A 89 -6.27 9.71 -17.03
C LYS A 89 -5.65 8.38 -17.43
N SER A 90 -6.46 7.43 -17.91
CA SER A 90 -6.01 6.11 -18.38
C SER A 90 -5.12 6.17 -19.63
N GLU A 91 -5.20 7.24 -20.42
CA GLU A 91 -4.26 7.49 -21.53
C GLU A 91 -2.85 7.83 -21.03
N LYS A 92 -2.74 8.45 -19.84
CA LYS A 92 -1.46 8.85 -19.22
C LYS A 92 -0.88 7.77 -18.31
N ILE A 93 -1.76 7.06 -17.60
CA ILE A 93 -1.42 5.98 -16.67
C ILE A 93 -2.52 4.93 -16.67
N ASN A 94 -2.20 3.71 -17.11
CA ASN A 94 -3.14 2.59 -17.13
C ASN A 94 -2.63 1.36 -16.41
N GLY A 95 -3.54 0.41 -16.16
CA GLY A 95 -3.23 -0.82 -15.46
C GLY A 95 -2.17 -1.69 -16.14
N LYS A 96 -2.03 -1.63 -17.48
CA LYS A 96 -0.94 -2.34 -18.18
C LYS A 96 0.43 -1.77 -17.82
N GLN A 97 0.59 -0.44 -17.90
CA GLN A 97 1.85 0.23 -17.51
C GLN A 97 2.19 -0.06 -16.05
N ILE A 98 1.23 0.12 -15.15
CA ILE A 98 1.42 -0.12 -13.72
C ILE A 98 1.78 -1.59 -13.45
N SER A 99 1.11 -2.55 -14.10
CA SER A 99 1.42 -3.98 -13.95
C SER A 99 2.85 -4.29 -14.40
N SER A 100 3.30 -3.71 -15.52
CA SER A 100 4.69 -3.85 -15.97
C SER A 100 5.68 -3.24 -14.97
N SER A 101 5.39 -2.06 -14.43
CA SER A 101 6.22 -1.43 -13.39
C SER A 101 6.26 -2.28 -12.11
N LEU A 102 5.12 -2.77 -11.61
CA LEU A 102 5.07 -3.68 -10.45
C LEU A 102 5.96 -4.91 -10.63
N GLN A 103 5.89 -5.57 -11.78
CA GLN A 103 6.73 -6.74 -12.08
C GLN A 103 8.23 -6.38 -12.12
N LYS A 104 8.56 -5.25 -12.77
CA LYS A 104 9.94 -4.75 -12.85
C LYS A 104 10.49 -4.46 -11.45
N PHE A 105 9.80 -3.63 -10.68
CA PHE A 105 10.24 -3.23 -9.34
C PHE A 105 10.26 -4.41 -8.36
N SER A 106 9.33 -5.35 -8.46
CA SER A 106 9.36 -6.60 -7.67
C SER A 106 10.64 -7.40 -7.91
N LYS A 107 11.04 -7.55 -9.18
CA LYS A 107 12.28 -8.24 -9.55
C LYS A 107 13.53 -7.49 -9.07
N GLU A 108 13.54 -6.16 -9.22
CA GLU A 108 14.65 -5.31 -8.79
C GLU A 108 14.80 -5.30 -7.26
N MET A 109 13.68 -5.23 -6.54
CA MET A 109 13.65 -5.35 -5.08
C MET A 109 14.09 -6.73 -4.61
N LYS A 110 13.67 -7.83 -5.26
CA LYS A 110 14.20 -9.17 -4.96
C LYS A 110 15.72 -9.23 -5.10
N LYS A 111 16.28 -8.65 -6.17
CA LYS A 111 17.74 -8.59 -6.37
C LYS A 111 18.42 -7.78 -5.27
N LEU A 112 17.80 -6.70 -4.81
CA LEU A 112 18.33 -5.83 -3.77
C LEU A 112 18.29 -6.49 -2.39
N THR A 113 17.15 -7.09 -2.01
CA THR A 113 16.87 -7.57 -0.64
C THR A 113 17.18 -9.05 -0.46
N GLY A 114 17.12 -9.85 -1.52
CA GLY A 114 17.16 -11.31 -1.46
C GLY A 114 15.79 -11.97 -1.22
N TYR A 115 14.72 -11.19 -1.05
CA TYR A 115 13.39 -11.70 -0.71
C TYR A 115 12.36 -11.44 -1.81
N ASP A 116 11.42 -12.38 -1.97
CA ASP A 116 10.28 -12.23 -2.87
C ASP A 116 9.15 -11.43 -2.21
N ALA A 117 8.63 -10.44 -2.91
CA ALA A 117 7.35 -9.83 -2.56
C ALA A 117 6.19 -10.70 -3.03
N LYS A 118 5.13 -10.78 -2.23
CA LYS A 118 3.95 -11.61 -2.48
C LYS A 118 2.68 -10.82 -2.20
N GLY A 119 1.63 -11.12 -2.96
CA GLY A 119 0.32 -10.50 -2.79
C GLY A 119 -0.35 -10.13 -4.10
N THR A 120 -1.57 -9.61 -3.99
CA THR A 120 -2.36 -9.14 -5.13
C THR A 120 -2.47 -7.62 -5.10
N TRP A 121 -2.20 -6.98 -6.23
CA TRP A 121 -2.31 -5.54 -6.43
C TRP A 121 -3.50 -5.24 -7.33
N TYR A 122 -4.50 -4.55 -6.80
CA TYR A 122 -5.65 -4.10 -7.56
C TYR A 122 -5.44 -2.68 -8.05
N ILE A 123 -5.60 -2.47 -9.35
CA ILE A 123 -5.51 -1.16 -9.98
C ILE A 123 -6.93 -0.75 -10.37
N LEU A 124 -7.47 0.32 -9.78
CA LEU A 124 -8.88 0.69 -9.94
C LEU A 124 -9.09 2.20 -9.89
N PHE A 125 -10.29 2.63 -10.28
CA PHE A 125 -10.83 3.93 -9.87
C PHE A 125 -11.74 3.71 -8.66
N GLY A 126 -11.39 4.27 -7.51
CA GLY A 126 -12.14 4.14 -6.27
C GLY A 126 -12.36 5.49 -5.58
N PRO A 127 -12.76 5.49 -4.30
CA PRO A 127 -13.07 6.69 -3.54
C PRO A 127 -11.88 7.64 -3.28
N ALA A 128 -10.66 7.29 -3.71
CA ALA A 128 -9.44 8.04 -3.44
C ALA A 128 -9.11 8.19 -1.94
N TRP A 129 -9.44 7.19 -1.11
CA TRP A 129 -9.06 7.19 0.31
C TRP A 129 -7.58 6.90 0.54
N THR A 130 -6.93 6.26 -0.43
CA THR A 130 -5.49 5.99 -0.43
C THR A 130 -4.97 6.09 -1.86
N ASP A 131 -3.74 6.55 -2.07
CA ASP A 131 -3.08 6.43 -3.36
C ASP A 131 -2.59 5.01 -3.61
N LEU A 132 -1.81 4.49 -2.67
CA LEU A 132 -1.35 3.11 -2.60
C LEU A 132 -1.43 2.62 -1.15
N GLY A 133 -2.02 1.45 -0.93
CA GLY A 133 -2.18 0.96 0.44
C GLY A 133 -2.66 -0.48 0.53
N GLY A 134 -2.50 -1.07 1.71
CA GLY A 134 -2.91 -2.44 1.99
C GLY A 134 -4.39 -2.56 2.38
N LEU A 135 -5.05 -3.61 1.91
CA LEU A 135 -6.41 -4.02 2.30
C LEU A 135 -6.43 -5.23 3.25
N GLY A 136 -5.26 -5.63 3.76
CA GLY A 136 -5.08 -6.87 4.52
C GLY A 136 -4.85 -8.11 3.63
N LYS A 137 -4.43 -9.23 4.23
CA LYS A 137 -4.16 -10.52 3.54
C LYS A 137 -3.30 -10.41 2.27
N TYR A 138 -2.29 -9.55 2.27
CA TYR A 138 -1.38 -9.29 1.13
C TYR A 138 -2.06 -8.61 -0.09
N ALA A 139 -3.29 -8.12 0.05
CA ALA A 139 -3.93 -7.31 -0.97
C ALA A 139 -3.50 -5.84 -0.85
N MET A 140 -3.16 -5.23 -1.98
CA MET A 140 -2.82 -3.83 -2.13
C MET A 140 -3.75 -3.17 -3.16
N VAL A 141 -3.98 -1.88 -3.01
CA VAL A 141 -4.71 -1.04 -3.98
C VAL A 141 -3.79 0.01 -4.55
N ILE A 142 -3.99 0.33 -5.82
CA ILE A 142 -3.54 1.55 -6.48
C ILE A 142 -4.80 2.25 -6.98
N ASP A 143 -5.20 3.32 -6.29
CA ASP A 143 -6.42 4.06 -6.63
C ASP A 143 -6.11 5.19 -7.62
N LEU A 144 -6.45 4.97 -8.88
CA LEU A 144 -6.27 5.94 -9.95
C LEU A 144 -7.20 7.16 -9.82
N SER A 145 -8.15 7.18 -8.89
CA SER A 145 -8.89 8.41 -8.56
C SER A 145 -8.07 9.36 -7.69
N HIS A 146 -7.06 8.87 -6.96
CA HIS A 146 -6.26 9.70 -6.05
C HIS A 146 -5.42 10.74 -6.81
N GLU A 147 -5.29 11.94 -6.23
CA GLU A 147 -4.61 13.08 -6.85
C GLU A 147 -3.08 12.89 -6.96
N ASN A 148 -2.50 12.05 -6.10
CA ASN A 148 -1.09 11.66 -6.20
C ASN A 148 -0.82 10.75 -7.42
N ASN A 149 -1.82 9.99 -7.89
CA ASN A 149 -1.65 9.01 -8.96
C ASN A 149 -1.85 9.62 -10.36
N THR A 150 -1.18 10.74 -10.66
CA THR A 150 -1.37 11.48 -11.93
C THR A 150 -0.50 11.01 -13.09
N SER A 151 0.57 10.26 -12.82
CA SER A 151 1.51 9.77 -13.83
C SER A 151 2.17 8.48 -13.37
N ILE A 152 2.68 7.68 -14.32
CA ILE A 152 3.40 6.46 -14.01
C ILE A 152 4.62 6.72 -13.12
N GLU A 153 5.32 7.85 -13.30
CA GLU A 153 6.48 8.21 -12.49
C GLU A 153 6.12 8.39 -11.00
N LYS A 154 4.99 9.03 -10.70
CA LYS A 154 4.55 9.22 -9.31
C LYS A 154 4.20 7.89 -8.65
N VAL A 155 3.55 6.98 -9.39
CA VAL A 155 3.28 5.62 -8.90
C VAL A 155 4.59 4.86 -8.70
N GLU A 156 5.51 4.90 -9.67
CA GLU A 156 6.81 4.23 -9.59
C GLU A 156 7.66 4.71 -8.41
N LEU A 157 7.62 6.01 -8.09
CA LEU A 157 8.35 6.59 -6.96
C LEU A 157 8.11 5.85 -5.65
N ILE A 158 6.87 5.43 -5.37
CA ILE A 158 6.49 4.81 -4.10
C ILE A 158 6.49 3.27 -4.14
N LEU A 159 6.62 2.64 -5.32
CA LEU A 159 6.62 1.18 -5.41
C LEU A 159 7.68 0.49 -4.54
N PRO A 160 8.95 0.95 -4.45
CA PRO A 160 9.92 0.33 -3.54
C PRO A 160 9.50 0.38 -2.07
N HIS A 161 8.82 1.45 -1.64
CA HIS A 161 8.30 1.60 -0.28
C HIS A 161 7.26 0.51 0.00
N GLU A 162 6.23 0.43 -0.83
CA GLU A 162 5.13 -0.52 -0.62
C GLU A 162 5.54 -1.98 -0.83
N ILE A 163 6.44 -2.25 -1.78
CA ILE A 163 7.02 -3.59 -1.97
C ILE A 163 7.83 -4.00 -0.74
N THR A 164 8.48 -3.06 -0.04
CA THR A 164 9.18 -3.35 1.23
C THR A 164 8.20 -3.84 2.29
N HIS A 165 7.04 -3.19 2.43
CA HIS A 165 5.96 -3.66 3.32
C HIS A 165 5.51 -5.08 2.98
N GLN A 166 5.28 -5.39 1.70
CA GLN A 166 4.90 -6.76 1.28
C GLN A 166 5.97 -7.81 1.61
N ILE A 167 7.25 -7.48 1.44
CA ILE A 167 8.34 -8.38 1.83
C ILE A 167 8.28 -8.60 3.34
N MET A 168 8.21 -7.54 4.15
CA MET A 168 8.17 -7.62 5.61
C MET A 168 7.01 -8.47 6.12
N MET A 169 5.80 -8.37 5.54
CA MET A 169 4.66 -9.22 5.90
C MET A 169 4.95 -10.73 5.76
N THR A 170 5.91 -11.10 4.91
CA THR A 170 6.30 -12.49 4.69
C THR A 170 7.55 -12.91 5.47
N THR A 171 8.49 -11.99 5.72
CA THR A 171 9.78 -12.29 6.35
C THR A 171 9.80 -12.01 7.84
N ASN A 172 9.20 -10.91 8.27
CA ASN A 172 9.17 -10.50 9.67
C ASN A 172 7.94 -11.12 10.33
N LYS A 173 8.15 -12.06 11.26
CA LYS A 173 7.08 -12.78 11.97
C LYS A 173 6.87 -12.27 13.40
N HIS A 174 7.63 -11.25 13.80
CA HIS A 174 7.41 -10.61 15.09
C HIS A 174 6.09 -9.87 15.06
N ILE A 175 5.37 -9.93 16.18
CA ILE A 175 4.13 -9.20 16.39
C ILE A 175 4.42 -8.24 17.53
N ASP A 176 4.34 -6.94 17.24
CA ASP A 176 4.51 -5.89 18.23
C ASP A 176 3.36 -4.89 18.06
N LYS A 177 2.43 -4.87 19.02
CA LYS A 177 1.22 -4.05 18.93
C LYS A 177 1.45 -2.59 19.33
N THR A 178 2.68 -2.25 19.70
CA THR A 178 3.00 -0.90 20.16
C THR A 178 3.21 0.05 19.00
N ALA A 179 3.29 1.36 19.29
CA ALA A 179 3.67 2.38 18.31
C ALA A 179 5.01 2.11 17.61
N LEU A 180 5.91 1.32 18.20
CA LEU A 180 7.22 1.05 17.64
C LEU A 180 7.16 0.24 16.34
N GLU A 181 6.30 -0.77 16.25
CA GLU A 181 6.19 -1.63 15.05
C GLU A 181 5.93 -0.83 13.78
N PRO A 182 4.85 -0.03 13.70
CA PRO A 182 4.59 0.74 12.50
C PRO A 182 5.63 1.84 12.27
N ILE A 183 6.24 2.42 13.30
CA ILE A 183 7.28 3.44 13.13
C ILE A 183 8.52 2.85 12.46
N ILE A 184 8.99 1.69 12.94
CA ILE A 184 10.11 0.97 12.32
C ILE A 184 9.72 0.53 10.91
N GLY A 185 8.50 0.01 10.73
CA GLY A 185 8.01 -0.43 9.42
C GLY A 185 7.99 0.69 8.38
N GLU A 186 7.32 1.80 8.66
CA GLU A 186 7.23 2.95 7.74
C GLU A 186 8.59 3.61 7.54
N GLY A 187 9.36 3.80 8.61
CA GLY A 187 10.70 4.36 8.53
C GLY A 187 11.65 3.54 7.67
N PHE A 188 11.58 2.21 7.78
CA PHE A 188 12.37 1.30 6.94
C PHE A 188 11.92 1.31 5.49
N ALA A 189 10.61 1.38 5.22
CA ALA A 189 10.10 1.50 3.86
C ALA A 189 10.55 2.82 3.20
N VAL A 190 10.57 3.95 3.93
CA VAL A 190 11.14 5.23 3.45
C VAL A 190 12.63 5.07 3.16
N TRP A 191 13.39 4.46 4.08
CA TRP A 191 14.83 4.25 3.92
C TRP A 191 15.14 3.34 2.72
N MET A 192 14.36 2.28 2.52
CA MET A 192 14.47 1.39 1.36
C MET A 192 14.14 2.11 0.06
N ASN A 193 13.13 2.98 0.07
CA ASN A 193 12.78 3.78 -1.09
C ASN A 193 13.92 4.70 -1.51
N GLN A 194 14.55 5.38 -0.53
CA GLN A 194 15.74 6.19 -0.78
C GLN A 194 16.94 5.34 -1.23
N LYS A 195 17.19 4.18 -0.60
CA LYS A 195 18.28 3.27 -1.00
C LYS A 195 18.13 2.83 -2.46
N TYR A 196 16.91 2.54 -2.87
CA TYR A 196 16.58 2.11 -4.22
C TYR A 196 16.84 3.23 -5.24
N TRP A 197 16.29 4.42 -5.00
CA TRP A 197 16.37 5.56 -5.91
C TRP A 197 17.66 6.36 -5.82
N LYS A 198 18.47 6.13 -4.79
CA LYS A 198 19.73 6.84 -4.51
C LYS A 198 19.48 8.35 -4.40
N LYS A 199 20.07 9.14 -5.30
CA LYS A 199 19.98 10.62 -5.30
C LYS A 199 18.92 11.17 -6.26
N LYS A 200 18.06 10.32 -6.84
CA LYS A 200 17.06 10.77 -7.82
C LYS A 200 15.99 11.68 -7.19
N TYR A 201 15.64 11.43 -5.94
CA TYR A 201 14.61 12.16 -5.20
C TYR A 201 15.16 12.67 -3.86
N SER A 202 14.56 13.74 -3.32
CA SER A 202 14.91 14.28 -2.02
C SER A 202 14.36 13.41 -0.88
N LEU A 203 14.90 13.57 0.33
CA LEU A 203 14.33 12.90 1.51
C LEU A 203 12.89 13.34 1.77
N ALA A 204 12.55 14.60 1.53
CA ALA A 204 11.19 15.09 1.66
C ALA A 204 10.24 14.32 0.74
N GLN A 205 10.63 14.09 -0.52
CA GLN A 205 9.85 13.30 -1.47
C GLN A 205 9.67 11.84 -1.02
N HIS A 206 10.71 11.20 -0.48
CA HIS A 206 10.59 9.84 0.08
C HIS A 206 9.68 9.77 1.30
N LEU A 207 9.62 10.83 2.10
CA LEU A 207 8.73 10.95 3.26
C LEU A 207 7.29 11.34 2.88
N GLY A 208 7.04 11.76 1.63
CA GLY A 208 5.76 12.38 1.26
C GLY A 208 5.55 13.75 1.92
N TYR A 209 6.64 14.48 2.15
CA TYR A 209 6.67 15.82 2.72
C TYR A 209 7.04 16.86 1.64
N THR A 210 6.67 18.10 1.91
CA THR A 210 7.32 19.28 1.35
C THR A 210 8.68 19.52 2.01
N ASP A 211 9.57 20.27 1.35
CA ASP A 211 10.87 20.62 1.94
C ASP A 211 10.70 21.45 3.22
N SER A 212 9.65 22.28 3.32
CA SER A 212 9.32 23.02 4.53
C SER A 212 8.90 22.13 5.69
N GLU A 213 8.15 21.06 5.43
CA GLU A 213 7.73 20.11 6.46
C GLU A 213 8.90 19.28 6.96
N LEU A 214 9.80 18.85 6.07
CA LEU A 214 11.05 18.20 6.48
C LEU A 214 11.89 19.13 7.38
N LYS A 215 12.04 20.40 6.97
CA LYS A 215 12.76 21.40 7.77
C LYS A 215 12.10 21.63 9.13
N ALA A 216 10.77 21.64 9.20
CA ALA A 216 10.04 21.74 10.46
C ALA A 216 10.33 20.53 11.36
N CYS A 217 10.35 19.32 10.82
CA CYS A 217 10.76 18.13 11.56
C CYS A 217 12.20 18.22 12.09
N GLU A 218 13.14 18.69 11.27
CA GLU A 218 14.55 18.87 11.68
C GLU A 218 14.70 19.90 12.80
N GLN A 219 14.01 21.03 12.70
CA GLN A 219 14.03 22.11 13.70
C GLN A 219 13.38 21.70 15.03
N ASN A 220 12.49 20.71 15.00
CA ASN A 220 11.73 20.24 16.18
C ASN A 220 12.10 18.80 16.56
N LEU A 221 13.25 18.29 16.10
CA LEU A 221 13.64 16.89 16.30
C LEU A 221 13.62 16.47 17.77
N GLN A 222 14.07 17.33 18.69
CA GLN A 222 14.07 17.00 20.12
C GLN A 222 12.64 16.80 20.66
N ASN A 223 11.69 17.66 20.30
CA ASN A 223 10.30 17.51 20.70
C ASN A 223 9.67 16.22 20.13
N ILE A 224 9.96 15.91 18.86
CA ILE A 224 9.51 14.65 18.23
C ILE A 224 10.12 13.45 18.96
N LYS A 225 11.42 13.51 19.28
CA LYS A 225 12.12 12.47 20.06
C LYS A 225 11.49 12.29 21.43
N ASP A 226 11.30 13.36 22.19
CA ASP A 226 10.74 13.27 23.54
C ASP A 226 9.34 12.65 23.54
N PHE A 227 8.50 13.04 22.57
CA PHE A 227 7.18 12.44 22.38
C PHE A 227 7.29 10.96 22.00
N PHE A 228 8.13 10.60 21.03
CA PHE A 228 8.35 9.21 20.62
C PHE A 228 8.87 8.37 21.78
N GLU A 229 9.87 8.84 22.51
CA GLU A 229 10.52 8.11 23.60
C GLU A 229 9.55 7.75 24.71
N LYS A 230 8.66 8.69 25.07
CA LYS A 230 7.60 8.50 26.04
C LYS A 230 6.55 7.47 25.59
N ASN A 231 6.33 7.34 24.28
CA ASN A 231 5.15 6.68 23.72
C ASN A 231 5.44 5.46 22.84
N LYS A 232 6.71 5.14 22.54
CA LYS A 232 7.10 4.07 21.60
C LYS A 232 6.53 2.70 21.93
N PHE A 233 6.29 2.41 23.21
CA PHE A 233 5.70 1.14 23.68
C PHE A 233 4.20 1.24 23.98
N SER A 234 3.54 2.34 23.60
CA SER A 234 2.10 2.49 23.77
C SER A 234 1.32 1.64 22.76
N GLU A 235 0.26 0.98 23.22
CA GLU A 235 -0.75 0.33 22.36
C GLU A 235 -1.99 1.23 22.14
N ASP A 236 -1.96 2.46 22.66
CA ASP A 236 -3.04 3.44 22.49
C ASP A 236 -3.14 3.90 21.03
N LYS A 237 -4.33 3.74 20.45
CA LYS A 237 -4.61 4.09 19.05
C LYS A 237 -4.43 5.58 18.78
N ASP A 238 -4.83 6.46 19.68
CA ASP A 238 -4.74 7.90 19.46
C ASP A 238 -3.26 8.34 19.42
N ILE A 239 -2.43 7.72 20.26
CA ILE A 239 -0.98 7.93 20.26
C ILE A 239 -0.36 7.40 18.97
N ILE A 240 -0.74 6.19 18.54
CA ILE A 240 -0.26 5.59 17.29
C ILE A 240 -0.67 6.46 16.09
N ASP A 241 -1.89 7.00 16.09
CA ASP A 241 -2.40 7.85 15.02
C ASP A 241 -1.66 9.19 14.93
N ILE A 242 -1.28 9.82 16.05
CA ILE A 242 -0.40 11.00 16.04
C ILE A 242 0.94 10.71 15.33
N LEU A 243 1.46 9.49 15.48
CA LEU A 243 2.75 9.10 14.88
C LEU A 243 2.59 8.70 13.41
N ARG A 244 1.48 8.08 13.02
CA ARG A 244 1.32 7.47 11.69
C ARG A 244 0.45 8.25 10.71
N SER A 245 -0.60 8.89 11.19
CA SER A 245 -1.61 9.50 10.33
C SER A 245 -1.08 10.76 9.67
N ARG A 246 -1.36 10.92 8.37
CA ARG A 246 -1.05 12.16 7.65
C ARG A 246 -1.95 13.32 8.09
N GLU A 247 -3.09 13.02 8.69
CA GLU A 247 -4.09 14.00 9.12
C GLU A 247 -3.86 14.46 10.56
N THR A 248 -3.48 13.52 11.44
CA THR A 248 -3.26 13.80 12.87
C THR A 248 -1.86 14.34 13.09
N LYS A 249 -1.77 15.53 13.69
CA LYS A 249 -0.51 16.22 13.96
C LYS A 249 -0.21 16.25 15.44
N LEU A 250 1.07 16.10 15.81
CA LEU A 250 1.52 16.29 17.19
C LEU A 250 1.29 17.74 17.65
N ASN A 251 1.48 18.71 16.75
CA ASN A 251 1.12 20.11 16.92
C ASN A 251 1.05 20.80 15.55
N GLU A 252 0.55 22.03 15.51
CA GLU A 252 0.33 22.79 14.27
C GLU A 252 1.59 23.06 13.43
N LYS A 253 2.78 23.05 14.05
CA LYS A 253 4.05 23.33 13.36
C LYS A 253 4.63 22.11 12.64
N LEU A 254 4.15 20.91 12.97
CA LEU A 254 4.66 19.66 12.43
C LEU A 254 3.71 19.10 11.35
N PRO A 255 4.25 18.40 10.33
CA PRO A 255 3.41 17.61 9.45
C PRO A 255 2.75 16.45 10.22
N GLY A 256 1.77 15.80 9.60
CA GLY A 256 1.35 14.47 10.05
C GLY A 256 2.43 13.43 9.79
N ALA A 257 2.19 12.21 10.26
CA ALA A 257 3.01 11.03 10.00
C ALA A 257 4.48 11.21 10.43
N ILE A 258 4.73 11.93 11.53
CA ILE A 258 6.07 12.17 12.09
C ILE A 258 6.83 10.87 12.44
N GLY A 259 6.09 9.78 12.63
CA GLY A 259 6.59 8.42 12.77
C GLY A 259 7.42 7.94 11.59
N TYR A 260 7.13 8.40 10.37
CA TYR A 260 7.91 8.07 9.17
C TYR A 260 9.31 8.69 9.26
N TYR A 261 9.37 9.96 9.68
CA TYR A 261 10.63 10.67 9.85
C TYR A 261 11.46 10.07 10.98
N ILE A 262 10.87 9.84 12.16
CA ILE A 262 11.60 9.27 13.30
C ILE A 262 12.05 7.84 13.02
N GLY A 263 11.20 7.02 12.40
CA GLY A 263 11.54 5.67 11.98
C GLY A 263 12.70 5.65 10.99
N TYR A 264 12.67 6.53 9.97
CA TYR A 264 13.78 6.68 9.03
C TYR A 264 15.09 7.00 9.76
N LYS A 265 15.06 7.90 10.75
CA LYS A 265 16.24 8.26 11.55
C LYS A 265 16.76 7.11 12.41
N ILE A 266 15.87 6.28 12.98
CA ILE A 266 16.25 5.08 13.71
C ILE A 266 16.98 4.09 12.78
N ILE A 267 16.44 3.84 11.58
CA ILE A 267 17.08 2.96 10.60
C ILE A 267 18.42 3.53 10.13
N GLU A 268 18.50 4.83 9.87
CA GLU A 268 19.74 5.52 9.48
C GLU A 268 20.83 5.33 10.54
N GLN A 269 20.51 5.53 11.82
CA GLN A 269 21.45 5.29 12.93
C GLN A 269 21.80 3.81 13.09
N TYR A 270 20.82 2.91 12.95
CA TYR A 270 21.07 1.47 12.99
C TYR A 270 22.10 1.05 11.94
N VAL A 271 21.95 1.50 10.70
CA VAL A 271 22.88 1.17 9.61
C VAL A 271 24.26 1.80 9.84
N LEU A 272 24.30 3.04 10.33
CA LEU A 272 25.55 3.72 10.65
C LEU A 272 26.35 2.96 11.71
N LYS A 273 25.68 2.48 12.76
CA LYS A 273 26.30 1.80 13.90
C LYS A 273 26.65 0.33 13.63
N ASN A 274 25.79 -0.40 12.91
CA ASN A 274 25.91 -1.85 12.71
C ASN A 274 26.50 -2.22 11.34
N GLY A 275 26.81 -1.24 10.49
CA GLY A 275 27.47 -1.41 9.20
C GLY A 275 26.53 -1.35 8.01
N LYS A 276 27.10 -1.07 6.82
CA LYS A 276 26.39 -0.72 5.58
C LYS A 276 25.33 -1.71 5.09
N ASP A 277 25.42 -2.99 5.49
CA ASP A 277 24.53 -4.08 5.07
C ASP A 277 23.57 -4.53 6.17
N SER A 278 23.67 -3.95 7.38
CA SER A 278 22.85 -4.31 8.54
C SER A 278 21.36 -3.98 8.36
N TRP A 279 20.99 -3.08 7.44
CA TRP A 279 19.58 -2.81 7.09
C TRP A 279 18.80 -4.08 6.71
N LYS A 280 19.47 -5.13 6.24
CA LYS A 280 18.83 -6.42 5.95
C LYS A 280 18.24 -7.08 7.20
N ASP A 281 18.79 -6.77 8.36
CA ASP A 281 18.33 -7.30 9.63
C ASP A 281 16.88 -6.92 9.92
N VAL A 282 16.42 -5.75 9.45
CA VAL A 282 15.07 -5.22 9.69
C VAL A 282 13.98 -6.14 9.12
N PHE A 283 14.31 -6.95 8.10
CA PHE A 283 13.37 -7.95 7.56
C PHE A 283 13.10 -9.12 8.50
N THR A 284 13.93 -9.34 9.52
CA THR A 284 13.91 -10.57 10.33
C THR A 284 13.97 -10.32 11.83
N LYS A 285 14.53 -9.20 12.29
CA LYS A 285 14.58 -8.82 13.71
C LYS A 285 13.31 -8.09 14.13
N SER A 286 13.02 -8.15 15.43
CA SER A 286 11.89 -7.41 16.00
C SER A 286 12.12 -5.89 15.94
N PRO A 287 11.05 -5.08 15.85
CA PRO A 287 11.14 -3.61 15.95
C PRO A 287 11.92 -3.14 17.18
N ARG A 288 11.70 -3.80 18.32
CA ARG A 288 12.40 -3.54 19.58
C ARG A 288 13.91 -3.74 19.47
N GLU A 289 14.35 -4.86 18.91
CA GLU A 289 15.79 -5.11 18.72
C GLU A 289 16.44 -4.10 17.77
N ILE A 290 15.74 -3.72 16.70
CA ILE A 290 16.23 -2.70 15.75
C ILE A 290 16.41 -1.37 16.49
N TYR A 291 15.41 -0.94 17.26
CA TYR A 291 15.50 0.28 18.03
C TYR A 291 16.62 0.24 19.09
N GLU A 292 16.68 -0.78 19.94
CA GLU A 292 17.70 -0.90 21.00
C GLU A 292 19.14 -0.93 20.43
N LYS A 293 19.34 -1.63 19.30
CA LYS A 293 20.66 -1.71 18.65
C LYS A 293 21.00 -0.48 17.80
N SER A 294 20.03 0.41 17.52
CA SER A 294 20.28 1.65 16.77
C SER A 294 21.09 2.66 17.56
N GLY A 295 20.88 2.74 18.89
CA GLY A 295 21.45 3.80 19.74
C GLY A 295 20.90 5.20 19.43
N PHE A 296 19.73 5.27 18.79
CA PHE A 296 19.01 6.51 18.49
C PHE A 296 18.39 7.16 19.74
#